data_AF-A0A9N8P5V4-F1
#
_entry.id   AF-A0A9N8P5V4-F1
#
_cell.length_a   1.000
_cell.length_b   1.000
_cell.length_c   1.000
_cell.angle_alpha   90.00
_cell.angle_beta   90.00
_cell.angle_gamma   90.00
#
_symmetry.space_group_name_H-M   'P 1'
#
loop_
_entity.id
_entity.type
_entity.pdbx_description
1 polymer ?
#
loop_
_entity_poly.entity_id
_entity_poly.type
_entity_poly.pdbx_seq_one_letter_code
_entity_poly.pdbx_strand_id
1 'polypeptide(L)'
;MFAKAFHRATHSGSVEAWAFHDDGFSEATKDKVFIYQTSAQDIKAIPLHTLVICGICDENRTATEIHRQLIDIEILSRETDHLNAASINGAAMARKIVLITRHKLSLLVNFLFWWEEEMVRWENLEARKESYAQQLEEAHPEESAEERVGKVDDAVRIIEGMQRELPSQRQQSKETSLNTTGGSRRQWELMEMERRVAEREGSSEEAIEDEGGLPVYTHV
;
A
#
# COMPACT_ATOMS: atom_id res chain seq x y z
N MET A 1 -26.24 5.58 13.96
CA MET A 1 -25.37 4.44 14.30
C MET A 1 -24.56 4.14 13.03
N PHE A 2 -23.24 4.05 12.99
CA PHE A 2 -22.22 4.02 14.05
C PHE A 2 -21.14 5.10 13.80
N ALA A 3 -20.71 5.79 14.84
CA ALA A 3 -19.48 6.58 14.87
C ALA A 3 -18.87 6.46 16.28
N LYS A 4 -17.96 5.49 16.43
CA LYS A 4 -17.20 5.08 17.63
C LYS A 4 -16.30 3.92 17.19
N ALA A 5 -15.02 3.82 17.54
CA ALA A 5 -14.16 4.76 18.25
C ALA A 5 -12.69 4.51 17.86
N PHE A 6 -12.00 5.52 17.33
CA PHE A 6 -10.56 5.45 17.01
C PHE A 6 -9.74 5.93 18.23
N HIS A 7 -9.68 5.10 19.28
CA HIS A 7 -8.89 5.39 20.49
C HIS A 7 -8.27 4.11 21.08
N ARG A 8 -7.07 3.78 20.59
CA ARG A 8 -6.02 2.92 21.20
C ARG A 8 -4.84 2.91 20.20
N ALA A 9 -3.58 3.12 20.55
CA ALA A 9 -3.01 3.52 21.84
C ALA A 9 -1.83 4.48 21.60
N THR A 10 -1.81 5.61 22.30
CA THR A 10 -0.63 6.50 22.35
C THR A 10 0.43 5.86 23.25
N HIS A 11 1.38 5.13 22.66
CA HIS A 11 2.50 4.58 23.42
C HIS A 11 3.38 5.71 23.97
N SER A 12 3.34 5.88 25.30
CA SER A 12 4.14 6.87 26.04
C SER A 12 5.59 6.42 26.20
N GLY A 13 6.27 6.15 25.08
CA GLY A 13 7.70 5.94 25.00
C GLY A 13 8.24 6.80 23.88
N SER A 14 8.70 8.00 24.21
CA SER A 14 9.07 9.02 23.21
C SER A 14 10.14 8.49 22.24
N VAL A 15 9.77 8.48 20.96
CA VAL A 15 10.65 8.17 19.82
C VAL A 15 11.58 9.37 19.53
N GLU A 16 11.30 10.54 20.10
CA GLU A 16 11.90 11.84 19.76
C GLU A 16 13.38 11.97 20.19
N ALA A 17 13.89 11.06 21.03
CA ALA A 17 15.29 11.05 21.49
C ALA A 17 16.30 10.46 20.47
N TRP A 18 15.86 10.17 19.25
CA TRP A 18 16.68 9.65 18.16
C TRP A 18 16.67 10.59 16.96
N ALA A 19 17.30 11.76 17.12
CA ALA A 19 17.73 12.56 15.97
C ALA A 19 18.79 11.77 15.18
N PHE A 20 18.34 11.02 14.18
CA PHE A 20 19.20 10.26 13.29
C PHE A 20 19.88 11.21 12.30
N HIS A 21 21.20 11.05 12.12
CA HIS A 21 21.84 11.55 10.92
C HIS A 21 21.33 10.75 9.71
N ASP A 22 21.14 11.44 8.58
CA ASP A 22 20.48 10.95 7.38
C ASP A 22 21.36 10.01 6.53
N ASP A 23 21.88 8.98 7.18
CA ASP A 23 22.44 7.78 6.53
C ASP A 23 21.31 6.74 6.39
N GLY A 24 20.22 7.17 5.74
CA GLY A 24 18.94 6.48 5.76
C GLY A 24 18.94 5.09 5.11
N PHE A 25 17.90 4.31 5.45
CA PHE A 25 17.57 3.07 4.75
C PHE A 25 17.09 3.39 3.33
N SER A 26 18.04 3.60 2.42
CA SER A 26 17.83 4.24 1.12
C SER A 26 17.04 3.39 0.14
N GLU A 27 16.43 4.02 -0.86
CA GLU A 27 15.67 3.34 -1.93
C GLU A 27 16.54 2.30 -2.67
N ALA A 28 17.82 2.59 -2.91
CA ALA A 28 18.74 1.63 -3.51
C ALA A 28 19.01 0.39 -2.62
N THR A 29 18.87 0.52 -1.30
CA THR A 29 18.95 -0.61 -0.36
C THR A 29 17.62 -1.36 -0.31
N LYS A 30 16.48 -0.64 -0.28
CA LYS A 30 15.13 -1.23 -0.39
C LYS A 30 14.98 -2.08 -1.64
N ASP A 31 15.39 -1.57 -2.81
CA ASP A 31 15.36 -2.29 -4.08
C ASP A 31 16.17 -3.60 -4.01
N LYS A 32 17.39 -3.57 -3.47
CA LYS A 32 18.24 -4.78 -3.31
C LYS A 32 17.59 -5.82 -2.41
N VAL A 33 17.05 -5.40 -1.27
CA VAL A 33 16.35 -6.29 -0.33
C VAL A 33 15.11 -6.86 -0.98
N PHE A 34 14.33 -6.03 -1.67
CA PHE A 34 13.11 -6.43 -2.36
C PHE A 34 13.37 -7.47 -3.46
N ILE A 35 14.39 -7.24 -4.31
CA ILE A 35 14.82 -8.20 -5.35
C ILE A 35 15.25 -9.52 -4.72
N TYR A 36 15.99 -9.48 -3.60
CA TYR A 36 16.40 -10.70 -2.90
C TYR A 36 15.19 -11.46 -2.33
N GLN A 37 14.32 -10.79 -1.59
CA GLN A 37 13.16 -11.40 -0.93
C GLN A 37 12.14 -11.96 -1.95
N THR A 38 11.90 -11.26 -3.05
CA THR A 38 11.03 -11.75 -4.15
C THR A 38 11.63 -12.94 -4.93
N SER A 39 12.92 -13.25 -4.74
CA SER A 39 13.56 -14.47 -5.23
C SER A 39 13.58 -15.63 -4.23
N ALA A 40 13.18 -15.39 -2.98
CA ALA A 40 13.11 -16.41 -1.94
C ALA A 40 11.87 -17.30 -2.10
N GLN A 41 11.92 -18.51 -1.53
CA GLN A 41 10.80 -19.45 -1.54
C GLN A 41 9.61 -18.95 -0.71
N ASP A 42 9.90 -18.34 0.44
CA ASP A 42 8.94 -17.59 1.24
C ASP A 42 9.37 -16.12 1.20
N ILE A 43 8.57 -15.30 0.54
CA ILE A 43 8.85 -13.87 0.39
C ILE A 43 8.75 -13.18 1.77
N LYS A 44 7.85 -13.62 2.67
CA LYS A 44 7.54 -12.93 3.94
C LYS A 44 8.61 -13.11 5.01
N ALA A 45 9.37 -14.19 4.95
CA ALA A 45 10.47 -14.51 5.86
C ALA A 45 11.61 -13.48 5.78
N ILE A 46 12.24 -13.15 6.92
CA ILE A 46 13.48 -12.35 6.98
C ILE A 46 14.65 -13.28 7.31
N PRO A 47 15.21 -14.03 6.33
CA PRO A 47 16.34 -14.91 6.59
C PRO A 47 17.58 -14.10 6.97
N LEU A 48 18.52 -14.72 7.72
CA LEU A 48 19.75 -14.08 8.21
C LEU A 48 20.54 -13.30 7.14
N HIS A 49 20.54 -13.77 5.88
CA HIS A 49 21.29 -13.13 4.80
C HIS A 49 20.69 -11.78 4.36
N THR A 50 19.39 -11.55 4.61
CA THR A 50 18.74 -10.25 4.40
C THR A 50 19.41 -9.16 5.25
N LEU A 51 19.86 -9.49 6.47
CA LEU A 51 20.60 -8.57 7.36
C LEU A 51 21.95 -8.12 6.78
N VAL A 52 22.55 -8.94 5.92
CA VAL A 52 23.79 -8.60 5.19
C VAL A 52 23.46 -7.73 3.97
N ILE A 53 22.44 -8.09 3.20
CA ILE A 53 22.03 -7.35 1.98
C ILE A 53 21.55 -5.94 2.29
N CYS A 54 20.80 -5.74 3.39
CA CYS A 54 20.39 -4.41 3.83
C CYS A 54 21.51 -3.63 4.54
N GLY A 55 22.70 -4.22 4.70
CA GLY A 55 23.87 -3.57 5.30
C GLY A 55 23.77 -3.34 6.81
N ILE A 56 22.98 -4.12 7.56
CA ILE A 56 22.95 -4.05 9.04
C ILE A 56 24.25 -4.61 9.63
N CYS A 57 24.80 -5.65 9.00
CA CYS A 57 26.06 -6.27 9.37
C CYS A 57 26.82 -6.79 8.14
N ASP A 58 28.15 -6.81 8.20
CA ASP A 58 28.99 -7.18 7.06
C ASP A 58 29.40 -8.67 7.04
N GLU A 59 29.15 -9.40 8.14
CA GLU A 59 29.54 -10.80 8.33
C GLU A 59 28.36 -11.73 8.65
N ASN A 60 28.32 -12.90 8.00
CA ASN A 60 27.33 -13.95 8.26
C ASN A 60 27.30 -14.42 9.73
N ARG A 61 28.44 -14.38 10.43
CA ARG A 61 28.51 -14.72 11.86
C ARG A 61 27.70 -13.74 12.71
N THR A 62 27.88 -12.45 12.44
CA THR A 62 27.15 -11.36 13.10
C THR A 62 25.66 -11.39 12.72
N ALA A 63 25.35 -11.64 11.44
CA ALA A 63 23.98 -11.83 10.95
C ALA A 63 23.25 -12.96 11.68
N THR A 64 23.89 -14.13 11.83
CA THR A 64 23.33 -15.30 12.53
C THR A 64 22.96 -14.97 13.99
N GLU A 65 23.83 -14.24 14.68
CA GLU A 65 23.61 -13.90 16.09
C GLU A 65 22.57 -12.78 16.28
N ILE A 66 22.52 -11.78 15.39
CA ILE A 66 21.42 -10.78 15.37
C ILE A 66 20.08 -11.47 15.08
N HIS A 67 20.04 -12.36 14.08
CA HIS A 67 18.84 -13.10 13.71
C HIS A 67 18.32 -13.94 14.89
N ARG A 68 19.20 -14.66 15.59
CA ARG A 68 18.86 -15.35 16.83
C ARG A 68 18.32 -14.41 17.90
N GLN A 69 18.94 -13.25 18.10
CA GLN A 69 18.49 -12.24 19.06
C GLN A 69 17.13 -11.64 18.70
N LEU A 70 16.79 -11.51 17.41
CA LEU A 70 15.47 -11.08 16.94
C LEU A 70 14.38 -12.12 17.23
N ILE A 71 14.69 -13.41 17.09
CA ILE A 71 13.80 -14.51 17.50
C ILE A 71 13.64 -14.54 19.03
N ASP A 72 14.73 -14.38 19.79
CA ASP A 72 14.72 -14.41 21.25
C ASP A 72 14.02 -13.20 21.90
N ILE A 73 13.70 -12.15 21.13
CA ILE A 73 12.83 -11.03 21.53
C ILE A 73 11.49 -11.01 20.77
N GLU A 74 11.12 -12.12 20.13
CA GLU A 74 9.82 -12.36 19.49
C GLU A 74 9.49 -11.38 18.34
N ILE A 75 10.49 -10.72 17.76
CA ILE A 75 10.35 -9.90 16.52
C ILE A 75 10.32 -10.79 15.29
N LEU A 76 11.03 -11.92 15.29
CA LEU A 76 10.93 -12.95 14.26
C LEU A 76 10.29 -14.23 14.82
N SER A 77 9.41 -14.85 14.05
CA SER A 77 8.89 -16.19 14.31
C SER A 77 10.03 -17.22 14.29
N ARG A 78 10.08 -18.10 15.29
CA ARG A 78 11.09 -19.19 15.36
C ARG A 78 10.91 -20.26 14.27
N GLU A 79 9.71 -20.37 13.71
CA GLU A 79 9.34 -21.43 12.76
C GLU A 79 9.38 -20.98 11.31
N THR A 80 9.12 -19.69 11.05
CA THR A 80 8.92 -19.14 9.70
C THR A 80 9.81 -17.93 9.39
N ASP A 81 10.59 -17.43 10.35
CA ASP A 81 11.34 -16.16 10.27
C ASP A 81 10.47 -14.96 9.83
N HIS A 82 9.14 -15.04 10.01
CA HIS A 82 8.20 -13.97 9.72
C HIS A 82 8.28 -12.84 10.75
N LEU A 83 8.09 -11.62 10.29
CA LEU A 83 8.08 -10.43 11.14
C LEU A 83 6.82 -10.32 11.99
N ASN A 84 7.00 -10.27 13.31
CA ASN A 84 5.97 -9.85 14.26
C ASN A 84 6.20 -8.38 14.66
N ALA A 85 5.57 -7.48 13.92
CA ALA A 85 5.75 -6.03 14.11
C ALA A 85 5.27 -5.52 15.48
N ALA A 86 4.33 -6.21 16.13
CA ALA A 86 3.86 -5.85 17.48
C ALA A 86 4.94 -6.02 18.57
N SER A 87 5.96 -6.85 18.32
CA SER A 87 7.11 -7.04 19.21
C SER A 87 8.24 -6.02 19.01
N ILE A 88 8.18 -5.17 17.97
CA ILE A 88 9.25 -4.20 17.68
C ILE A 88 9.34 -3.18 18.81
N ASN A 89 10.41 -3.29 19.61
CA ASN A 89 10.64 -2.45 20.78
C ASN A 89 12.09 -1.99 20.83
N GLY A 90 12.34 -0.72 20.46
CA GLY A 90 13.69 -0.15 20.40
C GLY A 90 14.47 -0.24 21.73
N ALA A 91 13.80 -0.22 22.89
CA ALA A 91 14.45 -0.38 24.18
C ALA A 91 14.81 -1.85 24.49
N ALA A 92 14.03 -2.82 24.01
CA ALA A 92 14.41 -4.24 24.07
C ALA A 92 15.58 -4.52 23.11
N MET A 93 15.47 -4.06 21.87
CA MET A 93 16.50 -4.24 20.84
C MET A 93 17.83 -3.60 21.26
N ALA A 94 17.84 -2.36 21.76
CA ALA A 94 19.07 -1.70 22.22
C ALA A 94 19.77 -2.40 23.41
N ARG A 95 19.03 -3.17 24.22
CA ARG A 95 19.60 -3.96 25.34
C ARG A 95 20.05 -5.36 24.95
N LYS A 96 19.49 -5.92 23.87
CA LYS A 96 19.70 -7.32 23.46
C LYS A 96 20.62 -7.45 22.25
N ILE A 97 20.48 -6.54 21.28
CA ILE A 97 21.26 -6.49 20.04
C ILE A 97 22.47 -5.57 20.23
N VAL A 98 23.42 -6.04 21.02
CA VAL A 98 24.62 -5.28 21.44
C VAL A 98 25.80 -5.38 20.47
N LEU A 99 25.66 -6.17 19.39
CA LEU A 99 26.74 -6.46 18.43
C LEU A 99 26.87 -5.45 17.30
N ILE A 100 25.97 -4.47 17.24
CA ILE A 100 25.92 -3.46 16.17
C ILE A 100 25.94 -2.04 16.77
N THR A 101 26.41 -1.08 15.98
CA THR A 101 26.43 0.33 16.42
C THR A 101 25.00 0.89 16.52
N ARG A 102 24.81 1.97 17.28
CA ARG A 102 23.51 2.67 17.38
C ARG A 102 22.94 3.06 16.01
N HIS A 103 23.81 3.39 15.05
CA HIS A 103 23.42 3.68 13.66
C HIS A 103 22.91 2.41 12.94
N LYS A 104 23.61 1.29 13.00
CA LYS A 104 23.14 0.02 12.42
C LYS A 104 21.87 -0.50 13.10
N LEU A 105 21.67 -0.20 14.39
CA LEU A 105 20.41 -0.49 15.09
C LEU A 105 19.24 0.36 14.57
N SER A 106 19.48 1.64 14.22
CA SER A 106 18.50 2.47 13.49
C SER A 106 18.11 1.82 12.16
N LEU A 107 19.13 1.44 11.38
CA LEU A 107 18.97 0.82 10.07
C LEU A 107 18.12 -0.46 10.16
N LEU A 108 18.36 -1.29 11.19
CA LEU A 108 17.54 -2.46 11.51
C LEU A 108 16.09 -2.11 11.83
N VAL A 109 15.83 -1.12 12.70
CA VAL A 109 14.46 -0.70 13.04
C VAL A 109 13.72 -0.17 11.81
N ASN A 110 14.38 0.67 10.99
CA ASN A 110 13.81 1.24 9.77
C ASN A 110 13.53 0.16 8.72
N PHE A 111 14.42 -0.83 8.58
CA PHE A 111 14.20 -2.00 7.72
C PHE A 111 12.98 -2.80 8.17
N LEU A 112 12.86 -3.12 9.47
CA LEU A 112 11.74 -3.91 9.99
C LEU A 112 10.38 -3.21 9.75
N PHE A 113 10.26 -1.91 10.04
CA PHE A 113 9.02 -1.19 9.76
C PHE A 113 8.71 -1.10 8.26
N TRP A 114 9.69 -0.80 7.42
CA TRP A 114 9.47 -0.83 5.96
C TRP A 114 9.05 -2.22 5.47
N TRP A 115 9.60 -3.29 6.05
CA TRP A 115 9.24 -4.65 5.67
C TRP A 115 7.80 -5.00 6.05
N GLU A 116 7.32 -4.53 7.20
CA GLU A 116 5.91 -4.67 7.57
C GLU A 116 4.98 -3.93 6.58
N GLU A 117 5.27 -2.65 6.26
CA GLU A 117 4.53 -1.90 5.24
C GLU A 117 4.53 -2.63 3.88
N GLU A 118 5.66 -3.23 3.51
CA GLU A 118 5.82 -3.96 2.26
C GLU A 118 5.02 -5.28 2.22
N MET A 119 4.92 -5.99 3.35
CA MET A 119 4.09 -7.19 3.47
C MET A 119 2.60 -6.85 3.48
N VAL A 120 2.19 -5.78 4.17
CA VAL A 120 0.82 -5.25 4.09
C VAL A 120 0.48 -4.85 2.66
N ARG A 121 1.41 -4.21 1.92
CA ARG A 121 1.23 -3.92 0.48
C ARG A 121 1.04 -5.20 -0.33
N TRP A 122 1.85 -6.23 -0.06
CA TRP A 122 1.81 -7.50 -0.79
C TRP A 122 0.49 -8.25 -0.58
N GLU A 123 0.03 -8.37 0.67
CA GLU A 123 -1.24 -9.01 1.03
C GLU A 123 -2.44 -8.30 0.41
N ASN A 124 -2.41 -6.96 0.35
CA ASN A 124 -3.43 -6.18 -0.36
C ASN A 124 -3.47 -6.44 -1.87
N LEU A 125 -2.36 -6.84 -2.50
CA LEU A 125 -2.33 -7.23 -3.92
C LEU A 125 -2.81 -8.67 -4.13
N GLU A 126 -2.48 -9.59 -3.21
CA GLU A 126 -3.00 -10.97 -3.21
C GLU A 126 -4.52 -10.99 -3.02
N ALA A 127 -5.04 -10.29 -2.01
CA ALA A 127 -6.49 -10.19 -1.77
C ALA A 127 -7.25 -9.54 -2.94
N ARG A 128 -6.62 -8.58 -3.66
CA ARG A 128 -7.20 -8.04 -4.91
C ARG A 128 -7.24 -9.11 -6.00
N LYS A 129 -6.13 -9.84 -6.22
CA LYS A 129 -6.03 -10.91 -7.22
C LYS A 129 -7.12 -11.97 -7.03
N GLU A 130 -7.39 -12.35 -5.78
CA GLU A 130 -8.47 -13.28 -5.43
C GLU A 130 -9.87 -12.67 -5.67
N SER A 131 -10.08 -11.41 -5.30
CA SER A 131 -11.39 -10.76 -5.39
C SER A 131 -11.82 -10.39 -6.82
N TYR A 132 -10.88 -10.20 -7.77
CA TYR A 132 -11.21 -9.78 -9.14
C TYR A 132 -12.15 -10.75 -9.87
N ALA A 133 -11.99 -12.07 -9.70
CA ALA A 133 -12.86 -13.05 -10.35
C ALA A 133 -14.32 -12.90 -9.92
N GLN A 134 -14.55 -12.74 -8.61
CA GLN A 134 -15.89 -12.56 -8.04
C GLN A 134 -16.52 -11.21 -8.46
N GLN A 135 -15.76 -10.11 -8.37
CA GLN A 135 -16.28 -8.77 -8.74
C GLN A 135 -16.69 -8.70 -10.21
N LEU A 136 -16.00 -9.42 -11.09
CA LEU A 136 -16.27 -9.37 -12.53
C LEU A 136 -17.49 -10.23 -12.92
N GLU A 137 -17.78 -11.29 -12.17
CA GLU A 137 -19.03 -12.06 -12.28
C GLU A 137 -20.24 -11.27 -11.76
N GLU A 138 -20.09 -10.55 -10.64
CA GLU A 138 -21.15 -9.72 -10.06
C GLU A 138 -21.46 -8.44 -10.88
N ALA A 139 -20.45 -7.81 -11.48
CA ALA A 139 -20.61 -6.54 -12.19
C ALA A 139 -21.05 -6.69 -13.66
N HIS A 140 -20.75 -7.81 -14.31
CA HIS A 140 -20.94 -8.00 -15.75
C HIS A 140 -21.56 -9.38 -16.10
N PRO A 141 -22.80 -9.67 -15.64
CA PRO A 141 -23.47 -10.95 -15.92
C PRO A 141 -23.76 -11.15 -17.42
N GLU A 142 -24.01 -10.06 -18.16
CA GLU A 142 -24.38 -10.07 -19.58
C GLU A 142 -23.21 -10.37 -20.54
N GLU A 143 -21.97 -10.31 -20.08
CA GLU A 143 -20.78 -10.53 -20.92
C GLU A 143 -20.59 -12.02 -21.27
N SER A 144 -19.87 -12.30 -22.36
CA SER A 144 -19.48 -13.68 -22.66
C SER A 144 -18.48 -14.20 -21.62
N ALA A 145 -18.46 -15.51 -21.42
CA ALA A 145 -17.47 -16.14 -20.54
C ALA A 145 -16.03 -15.88 -21.01
N GLU A 146 -15.83 -15.77 -22.32
CA GLU A 146 -14.52 -15.53 -22.96
C GLU A 146 -14.02 -14.10 -22.70
N GLU A 147 -14.88 -13.09 -22.82
CA GLU A 147 -14.56 -11.70 -22.45
C GLU A 147 -14.26 -11.56 -20.95
N ARG A 148 -15.03 -12.25 -20.09
CA ARG A 148 -14.79 -12.25 -18.64
C ARG A 148 -13.43 -12.86 -18.28
N VAL A 149 -13.08 -14.01 -18.84
CA VAL A 149 -11.76 -14.64 -18.62
C VAL A 149 -10.64 -13.71 -19.10
N GLY A 150 -10.76 -13.12 -20.30
CA GLY A 150 -9.76 -12.18 -20.81
C GLY A 150 -9.52 -10.97 -19.90
N LYS A 151 -10.59 -10.40 -19.33
CA LYS A 151 -10.49 -9.29 -18.36
C LYS A 151 -9.87 -9.71 -17.03
N VAL A 152 -10.18 -10.91 -16.53
CA VAL A 152 -9.55 -11.45 -15.31
C VAL A 152 -8.05 -11.68 -15.54
N ASP A 153 -7.67 -12.27 -16.68
CA ASP A 153 -6.25 -12.50 -17.03
C ASP A 153 -5.48 -11.18 -17.19
N ASP A 154 -6.07 -10.17 -17.84
CA ASP A 154 -5.50 -8.82 -17.96
C ASP A 154 -5.34 -8.16 -16.57
N ALA A 155 -6.34 -8.26 -15.69
CA ALA A 155 -6.28 -7.72 -14.33
C ALA A 155 -5.21 -8.43 -13.47
N VAL A 156 -5.15 -9.76 -13.54
CA VAL A 156 -4.10 -10.58 -12.90
C VAL A 156 -2.71 -10.16 -13.39
N ARG A 157 -2.52 -9.98 -14.71
CA ARG A 157 -1.25 -9.54 -15.30
C ARG A 157 -0.84 -8.15 -14.79
N ILE A 158 -1.79 -7.22 -14.63
CA ILE A 158 -1.54 -5.90 -14.05
C ILE A 158 -1.08 -6.01 -12.59
N ILE A 159 -1.77 -6.81 -11.77
CA ILE A 159 -1.41 -7.03 -10.35
C ILE A 159 -0.03 -7.67 -10.22
N GLU A 160 0.29 -8.66 -11.04
CA GLU A 160 1.63 -9.27 -11.05
C GLU A 160 2.72 -8.28 -11.48
N GLY A 161 2.39 -7.32 -12.34
CA GLY A 161 3.24 -6.16 -12.62
C GLY A 161 3.49 -5.31 -11.37
N MET A 162 2.42 -4.95 -10.65
CA MET A 162 2.50 -4.19 -9.38
C MET A 162 3.21 -4.95 -8.25
N GLN A 163 3.14 -6.28 -8.25
CA GLN A 163 3.91 -7.12 -7.31
C GLN A 163 5.42 -7.07 -7.61
N ARG A 164 5.82 -6.90 -8.87
CA ARG A 164 7.25 -6.86 -9.30
C ARG A 164 7.85 -5.46 -9.39
N GLU A 165 7.04 -4.39 -9.34
CA GLU A 165 7.48 -2.99 -9.36
C GLU A 165 8.44 -2.70 -8.19
N LEU A 166 9.57 -2.04 -8.43
CA LEU A 166 10.58 -1.79 -7.40
C LEU A 166 10.15 -0.66 -6.42
N PRO A 167 10.58 -0.71 -5.14
CA PRO A 167 10.39 0.38 -4.17
C PRO A 167 10.69 1.78 -4.72
N SER A 168 11.84 1.96 -5.38
CA SER A 168 12.24 3.25 -5.96
C SER A 168 11.32 3.74 -7.09
N GLN A 169 10.84 2.81 -7.92
CA GLN A 169 9.90 3.10 -9.03
C GLN A 169 8.55 3.57 -8.48
N ARG A 170 8.06 2.94 -7.39
CA ARG A 170 6.79 3.30 -6.74
C ARG A 170 6.83 4.71 -6.14
N GLN A 171 7.98 5.14 -5.62
CA GLN A 171 8.14 6.51 -5.13
C GLN A 171 8.20 7.52 -6.26
N GLN A 172 8.92 7.24 -7.35
CA GLN A 172 8.92 8.10 -8.54
C GLN A 172 7.52 8.24 -9.15
N SER A 173 6.75 7.14 -9.19
CA SER A 173 5.33 7.15 -9.56
C SER A 173 4.47 8.00 -8.61
N LYS A 174 4.71 7.95 -7.29
CA LYS A 174 4.03 8.83 -6.32
C LYS A 174 4.41 10.29 -6.46
N GLU A 175 5.69 10.63 -6.64
CA GLU A 175 6.16 12.01 -6.79
C GLU A 175 5.75 12.62 -8.13
N THR A 176 5.88 11.88 -9.24
CA THR A 176 5.27 12.30 -10.51
C THR A 176 3.76 12.36 -10.40
N SER A 177 3.08 11.49 -9.65
CA SER A 177 1.64 11.68 -9.39
C SER A 177 1.39 12.97 -8.61
N LEU A 178 2.11 13.30 -7.54
CA LEU A 178 1.92 14.56 -6.79
C LEU A 178 2.18 15.79 -7.67
N ASN A 179 3.18 15.71 -8.55
CA ASN A 179 3.54 16.77 -9.49
C ASN A 179 2.65 16.81 -10.75
N THR A 180 1.87 15.76 -11.03
CA THR A 180 0.99 15.60 -12.22
C THR A 180 -0.48 15.37 -11.86
N THR A 181 -0.87 15.43 -10.57
CA THR A 181 -2.26 15.34 -10.08
C THR A 181 -3.06 16.64 -10.34
N GLY A 182 -2.44 17.62 -11.01
CA GLY A 182 -3.17 18.65 -11.75
C GLY A 182 -3.82 18.14 -13.06
N GLY A 183 -3.35 17.01 -13.61
CA GLY A 183 -3.80 16.45 -14.89
C GLY A 183 -4.85 15.36 -14.75
N SER A 184 -4.44 14.12 -14.45
CA SER A 184 -5.29 12.93 -14.60
C SER A 184 -6.55 12.93 -13.72
N ARG A 185 -6.43 13.36 -12.45
CA ARG A 185 -7.59 13.44 -11.54
C ARG A 185 -8.59 14.51 -11.97
N ARG A 186 -8.10 15.68 -12.40
CA ARG A 186 -8.97 16.73 -12.95
C ARG A 186 -9.62 16.31 -14.26
N GLN A 187 -8.94 15.54 -15.11
CA GLN A 187 -9.53 14.99 -16.34
C GLN A 187 -10.71 14.05 -16.04
N TRP A 188 -10.56 13.14 -15.08
CA TRP A 188 -11.65 12.28 -14.63
C TRP A 188 -12.78 13.08 -13.97
N GLU A 189 -12.47 14.05 -13.11
CA GLU A 189 -13.47 14.92 -12.47
C GLU A 189 -14.18 15.82 -13.50
N LEU A 190 -13.52 16.25 -14.58
CA LEU A 190 -14.13 16.98 -15.70
C LEU A 190 -15.03 16.08 -16.55
N MET A 191 -14.58 14.87 -16.96
CA MET A 191 -15.42 13.94 -17.72
C MET A 191 -16.66 13.50 -16.93
N GLU A 192 -16.51 13.25 -15.62
CA GLU A 192 -17.63 12.91 -14.73
C GLU A 192 -18.59 14.11 -14.54
N MET A 193 -18.09 15.35 -14.60
CA MET A 193 -18.91 16.56 -14.54
C MET A 193 -19.63 16.84 -15.87
N GLU A 194 -18.95 16.68 -17.01
CA GLU A 194 -19.53 16.80 -18.36
C GLU A 194 -20.62 15.75 -18.58
N ARG A 195 -20.41 14.49 -18.14
CA ARG A 195 -21.45 13.44 -18.20
C ARG A 195 -22.71 13.85 -17.42
N ARG A 196 -22.55 14.40 -16.21
CA ARG A 196 -23.67 14.87 -15.36
C ARG A 196 -24.38 16.12 -15.89
N VAL A 197 -23.72 16.93 -16.71
CA VAL A 197 -24.35 18.05 -17.42
C VAL A 197 -25.18 17.53 -18.60
N ALA A 198 -24.62 16.62 -19.41
CA ALA A 198 -25.35 15.97 -20.50
C ALA A 198 -26.57 15.17 -20.00
N GLU A 199 -26.43 14.43 -18.89
CA GLU A 199 -27.53 13.72 -18.21
C GLU A 199 -28.64 14.68 -17.70
N ARG A 200 -28.32 15.96 -17.45
CA ARG A 200 -29.31 16.97 -17.05
C ARG A 200 -29.99 17.66 -18.23
N GLU A 201 -29.25 17.94 -19.30
CA GLU A 201 -29.79 18.59 -20.50
C GLU A 201 -30.65 17.63 -21.33
N GLY A 202 -30.45 16.30 -21.21
CA GLY A 202 -31.32 15.28 -21.81
C GLY A 202 -32.65 15.03 -21.08
N SER A 203 -32.98 15.77 -20.01
CA SER A 203 -34.18 15.54 -19.17
C SER A 203 -35.27 16.60 -19.31
N SER A 204 -35.24 17.43 -20.37
CA SER A 204 -36.20 18.50 -20.60
C SER A 204 -36.83 18.47 -21.99
N GLU A 205 -37.40 17.33 -22.36
CA GLU A 205 -38.23 17.18 -23.57
C GLU A 205 -39.37 16.15 -23.40
N GLU A 206 -40.32 16.45 -22.52
CA GLU A 206 -41.70 15.95 -22.65
C GLU A 206 -42.68 17.13 -22.61
N ALA A 207 -43.50 17.22 -23.65
CA ALA A 207 -44.43 18.32 -23.88
C ALA A 207 -45.79 18.04 -23.25
N ILE A 208 -46.50 19.10 -22.85
CA ILE A 208 -47.96 19.07 -22.67
C ILE A 208 -48.53 20.30 -23.38
N GLU A 209 -49.31 20.06 -24.44
CA GLU A 209 -50.07 21.08 -25.15
C GLU A 209 -51.44 21.33 -24.51
N ASP A 210 -51.84 22.61 -24.57
CA ASP A 210 -53.19 23.21 -24.69
C ASP A 210 -54.46 22.52 -24.12
N GLU A 211 -55.24 23.27 -23.33
CA GLU A 211 -56.54 23.80 -23.79
C GLU A 211 -57.23 24.75 -22.78
N GLY A 212 -57.62 25.94 -23.26
CA GLY A 212 -58.90 26.60 -22.91
C GLY A 212 -59.01 27.44 -21.62
N GLY A 213 -59.03 28.79 -21.74
CA GLY A 213 -59.48 29.64 -20.62
C GLY A 213 -59.21 31.16 -20.65
N LEU A 214 -59.62 31.88 -21.70
CA LEU A 214 -59.66 33.36 -21.75
C LEU A 214 -61.07 33.90 -21.37
N PRO A 215 -61.31 35.21 -21.09
CA PRO A 215 -60.40 36.35 -20.81
C PRO A 215 -60.90 37.39 -19.75
N VAL A 216 -60.19 38.53 -19.64
CA VAL A 216 -60.59 39.89 -19.12
C VAL A 216 -60.70 40.08 -17.59
N TYR A 217 -60.57 41.25 -16.93
CA TYR A 217 -60.24 42.69 -17.20
C TYR A 217 -59.74 43.29 -15.84
N THR A 218 -59.15 44.49 -15.64
CA THR A 218 -58.82 45.71 -16.43
C THR A 218 -57.62 46.44 -15.78
N HIS A 219 -57.09 47.52 -16.38
CA HIS A 219 -56.25 48.53 -15.69
C HIS A 219 -57.03 49.35 -14.65
N VAL A 220 -56.37 49.69 -13.53
CA VAL A 220 -56.12 51.09 -13.06
C VAL A 220 -54.71 51.15 -12.49
#